data_AF-A0A4S4BGB3-F1
#
_entry.id   AF-A0A4S4BGB3-F1
#
_cell.length_a   1.000
_cell.length_b   1.000
_cell.length_c   1.000
_cell.angle_alpha   90.00
_cell.angle_beta   90.00
_cell.angle_gamma   90.00
#
_symmetry.space_group_name_H-M   'P 1'
#
loop_
_entity.id
_entity.type
_entity.pdbx_description
1 polymer ?
#
loop_
_entity_poly.entity_id
_entity_poly.type
_entity_poly.pdbx_seq_one_letter_code
_entity_poly.pdbx_strand_id
1 'polypeptide(L)'
;MPGKRKLATPIFLIVITLMAILLVLLYSKVLLNEQTSATDRGERLAAQYGACQAFAGALQGGTEALAGAASAADRLPAMAQLGQLAPLEESCAEVLTRKAVNPDSDEDAAKQQLAAELANIREAALGIGLHEGALSDDEQAQLAVLQAGGAELADMLNAYVVPTAGDRYRQMAAGVEWTQPAGEAAARIAQLAGALGAGK
;
A
#
# COMPACT_ATOMS: atom_id res chain seq x y z
N MET A 1 -35.19 51.77 -50.13
CA MET A 1 -35.63 51.05 -48.91
C MET A 1 -34.42 50.89 -48.00
N PRO A 2 -34.54 51.30 -46.72
CA PRO A 2 -33.43 51.39 -45.77
C PRO A 2 -32.86 50.00 -45.44
N GLY A 3 -31.58 49.97 -45.10
CA GLY A 3 -30.73 48.79 -45.09
C GLY A 3 -31.26 47.61 -44.29
N LYS A 4 -31.45 46.47 -44.98
CA LYS A 4 -31.39 45.14 -44.37
C LYS A 4 -29.95 44.90 -43.91
N ARG A 5 -29.57 45.50 -42.76
CA ARG A 5 -28.27 45.24 -42.13
C ARG A 5 -28.16 43.73 -41.93
N LYS A 6 -27.03 43.15 -42.36
CA LYS A 6 -26.71 41.73 -42.25
C LYS A 6 -26.74 41.29 -40.77
N LEU A 7 -27.92 41.01 -40.24
CA LEU A 7 -28.15 40.52 -38.88
C LEU A 7 -27.59 39.11 -38.69
N ALA A 8 -27.33 38.37 -39.78
CA ALA A 8 -26.71 37.05 -39.72
C ALA A 8 -25.32 37.08 -39.08
N THR A 9 -24.46 38.04 -39.45
CA THR A 9 -23.08 38.12 -38.95
C THR A 9 -22.98 38.30 -37.43
N PRO A 10 -23.67 39.27 -36.78
CA PRO A 10 -23.62 39.42 -35.33
C PRO A 10 -24.26 38.23 -34.61
N ILE A 11 -25.30 37.61 -35.17
CA ILE A 11 -25.91 36.40 -34.59
C ILE A 11 -24.93 35.22 -34.62
N PHE A 12 -24.25 34.97 -35.74
CA PHE A 12 -23.22 33.93 -35.82
C PHE A 12 -22.08 34.18 -34.83
N LEU A 13 -21.67 35.44 -34.66
CA LEU A 13 -20.62 35.81 -33.72
C LEU A 13 -21.04 35.54 -32.26
N ILE A 14 -22.31 35.82 -31.91
CA ILE A 14 -22.89 35.47 -30.61
C ILE A 14 -22.93 33.95 -30.41
N VAL A 15 -23.37 33.19 -31.41
CA VAL A 15 -23.45 31.71 -31.34
C VAL A 15 -22.06 31.09 -31.18
N ILE A 16 -21.07 31.54 -31.95
CA ILE A 16 -19.68 31.07 -31.84
C ILE A 16 -19.11 31.40 -30.45
N THR A 17 -19.37 32.61 -29.94
CA THR A 17 -18.90 33.02 -28.62
C THR A 17 -19.54 32.17 -27.52
N LEU A 18 -20.85 31.91 -27.59
CA LEU A 18 -21.53 31.01 -26.66
C LEU A 18 -20.98 29.59 -26.72
N MET A 19 -20.72 29.06 -27.92
CA MET A 19 -20.10 27.73 -28.07
C MET A 19 -18.68 27.70 -27.49
N ALA A 20 -17.87 28.73 -27.71
CA ALA A 20 -16.52 28.82 -27.13
C ALA A 20 -16.56 28.86 -25.60
N ILE A 21 -17.50 29.61 -25.01
CA ILE A 21 -17.71 29.64 -23.56
C ILE A 21 -18.11 28.25 -23.04
N LEU A 22 -19.04 27.57 -23.72
CA LEU A 22 -19.46 26.23 -23.33
C LEU A 22 -18.31 25.22 -23.41
N LEU A 23 -17.46 25.28 -24.44
CA LEU A 23 -16.28 24.44 -24.57
C LEU A 23 -15.29 24.66 -23.42
N VAL A 24 -15.01 25.92 -23.07
CA VAL A 24 -14.13 26.25 -21.93
C VAL A 24 -14.70 25.75 -20.61
N LEU A 25 -16.00 25.92 -20.38
CA LEU A 25 -16.67 25.41 -19.17
C LEU A 25 -16.63 23.89 -19.08
N LEU A 26 -16.84 23.21 -20.20
CA LEU A 26 -16.83 21.75 -20.28
C LEU A 26 -15.42 21.20 -20.04
N TYR A 27 -14.41 21.80 -20.68
CA TYR A 27 -13.00 21.46 -20.46
C TYR A 27 -12.57 21.69 -19.01
N SER A 28 -12.97 22.82 -18.40
CA SER A 28 -12.70 23.11 -16.99
C SER A 28 -13.31 22.05 -16.07
N LYS A 29 -14.56 21.62 -16.33
CA LYS A 29 -15.21 20.54 -15.57
C LYS A 29 -14.50 19.19 -15.72
N VAL A 30 -14.09 18.83 -16.93
CA VAL A 30 -13.36 17.58 -17.18
C VAL A 30 -12.05 17.57 -16.41
N LEU A 31 -11.28 18.66 -16.49
CA LEU A 31 -9.99 18.79 -15.84
C LEU A 31 -10.12 18.76 -14.30
N LEU A 32 -11.17 19.37 -13.75
CA LEU A 32 -11.50 19.29 -12.32
C LEU A 32 -11.87 17.86 -11.90
N ASN A 33 -12.70 17.17 -12.68
CA ASN A 33 -13.09 15.78 -12.39
C ASN A 33 -11.90 14.82 -12.42
N GLU A 34 -11.01 14.96 -13.39
CA GLU A 34 -9.79 14.15 -13.48
C GLU A 34 -8.87 14.39 -12.27
N GLN A 35 -8.73 15.64 -11.83
CA GLN A 35 -7.94 15.97 -10.64
C GLN A 35 -8.54 15.40 -9.36
N THR A 36 -9.86 15.50 -9.17
CA THR A 36 -10.53 14.89 -8.01
C THR A 36 -10.35 13.37 -8.03
N SER A 37 -10.62 12.73 -9.17
CA SER A 37 -10.47 11.27 -9.30
C SER A 37 -9.03 10.79 -9.10
N ALA A 38 -8.03 11.54 -9.55
CA ALA A 38 -6.62 11.22 -9.29
C ALA A 38 -6.26 11.40 -7.81
N THR A 39 -6.81 12.41 -7.15
CA THR A 39 -6.59 12.64 -5.71
C THR A 39 -7.19 11.51 -4.89
N ASP A 40 -8.45 11.14 -5.14
CA ASP A 40 -9.14 10.05 -4.43
C ASP A 40 -8.41 8.71 -4.61
N ARG A 41 -7.90 8.43 -5.82
CA ARG A 41 -7.08 7.24 -6.08
C ARG A 41 -5.77 7.27 -5.31
N GLY A 42 -5.09 8.42 -5.31
CA GLY A 42 -3.84 8.61 -4.58
C GLY A 42 -4.00 8.47 -3.08
N GLU A 43 -5.10 8.97 -2.52
CA GLU A 43 -5.42 8.84 -1.09
C GLU A 43 -5.64 7.38 -0.70
N ARG A 44 -6.37 6.61 -1.52
CA ARG A 44 -6.55 5.17 -1.30
C ARG A 44 -5.22 4.42 -1.36
N LEU A 45 -4.39 4.70 -2.36
CA LEU A 45 -3.06 4.12 -2.49
C LEU A 45 -2.18 4.45 -1.28
N ALA A 46 -2.21 5.70 -0.82
CA ALA A 46 -1.48 6.15 0.35
C ALA A 46 -1.92 5.41 1.62
N ALA A 47 -3.23 5.24 1.83
CA ALA A 47 -3.76 4.49 2.96
C ALA A 47 -3.33 3.01 2.92
N GLN A 48 -3.41 2.37 1.75
CA GLN A 48 -3.01 0.97 1.58
C GLN A 48 -1.50 0.77 1.77
N TYR A 49 -0.68 1.68 1.22
CA TYR A 49 0.77 1.65 1.43
C TYR A 49 1.15 1.92 2.89
N GLY A 50 0.43 2.83 3.55
CA GLY A 50 0.54 3.05 4.99
C GLY A 50 0.23 1.79 5.81
N ALA A 51 -0.73 0.97 5.38
CA ALA A 51 -0.98 -0.32 6.01
C ALA A 51 0.20 -1.30 5.85
N CYS A 52 0.92 -1.30 4.72
CA CYS A 52 2.16 -2.06 4.59
C CYS A 52 3.25 -1.58 5.55
N GLN A 53 3.46 -0.26 5.65
CA GLN A 53 4.42 0.32 6.59
C GLN A 53 4.07 -0.05 8.04
N ALA A 54 2.79 0.01 8.39
CA ALA A 54 2.29 -0.41 9.69
C ALA A 54 2.49 -1.91 9.94
N PHE A 55 2.27 -2.75 8.92
CA PHE A 55 2.51 -4.19 9.01
C PHE A 55 3.99 -4.48 9.31
N ALA A 56 4.90 -3.90 8.53
CA ALA A 56 6.33 -4.10 8.72
C ALA A 56 6.81 -3.57 10.09
N GLY A 57 6.36 -2.39 10.49
CA GLY A 57 6.70 -1.82 11.81
C GLY A 57 6.15 -2.64 12.98
N ALA A 58 4.92 -3.16 12.87
CA ALA A 58 4.34 -4.02 13.90
C ALA A 58 5.02 -5.41 13.96
N LEU A 59 5.43 -5.96 12.81
CA LEU A 59 6.21 -7.19 12.75
C LEU A 59 7.58 -7.02 13.40
N GLN A 60 8.31 -5.96 13.02
CA GLN A 60 9.60 -5.63 13.62
C GLN A 60 9.48 -5.41 15.13
N GLY A 61 8.60 -4.50 15.57
CA GLY A 61 8.44 -4.20 16.98
C GLY A 61 7.94 -5.39 17.80
N GLY A 62 7.02 -6.19 17.26
CA GLY A 62 6.51 -7.39 17.92
C GLY A 62 7.57 -8.48 18.08
N THR A 63 8.41 -8.69 17.07
CA THR A 63 9.50 -9.69 17.12
C THR A 63 10.67 -9.24 18.00
N GLU A 64 10.98 -7.94 18.04
CA GLU A 64 11.92 -7.37 19.02
C GLU A 64 11.42 -7.54 20.45
N ALA A 65 10.14 -7.25 20.69
CA ALA A 65 9.51 -7.42 22.00
C ALA A 65 9.48 -8.90 22.45
N LEU A 66 9.22 -9.84 21.53
CA LEU A 66 9.30 -11.27 21.82
C LEU A 66 10.70 -11.72 22.25
N ALA A 67 11.75 -11.23 21.59
CA ALA A 67 13.12 -11.59 21.94
C ALA A 67 13.55 -11.05 23.32
N GLY A 68 12.99 -9.91 23.73
CA GLY A 68 13.24 -9.32 25.05
C GLY A 68 12.49 -9.98 26.20
N ALA A 69 11.50 -10.85 25.93
CA ALA A 69 10.61 -11.41 26.93
C ALA A 69 11.17 -12.68 27.58
N ALA A 70 11.25 -12.68 28.92
CA ALA A 70 11.86 -13.77 29.69
C ALA A 70 10.92 -14.96 29.95
N SER A 71 9.60 -14.74 29.95
CA SER A 71 8.58 -15.74 30.26
C SER A 71 7.41 -15.70 29.28
N ALA A 72 6.54 -16.73 29.31
CA ALA A 72 5.34 -16.76 28.49
C ALA A 72 4.40 -15.58 28.80
N ALA A 73 4.30 -15.18 30.08
CA ALA A 73 3.49 -14.03 30.50
C ALA A 73 4.04 -12.71 29.91
N ASP A 74 5.36 -12.54 29.89
CA ASP A 74 6.00 -11.34 29.33
C ASP A 74 5.86 -11.24 27.80
N ARG A 75 5.61 -12.37 27.11
CA ARG A 75 5.38 -12.43 25.65
C ARG A 75 3.98 -12.01 25.25
N LEU A 76 3.00 -12.03 26.16
CA LEU A 76 1.60 -11.72 25.83
C LEU A 76 1.39 -10.35 25.15
N PRO A 77 2.02 -9.25 25.59
CA PRO A 77 1.87 -7.96 24.91
C PRO A 77 2.44 -7.98 23.49
N ALA A 78 3.59 -8.65 23.29
CA ALA A 78 4.20 -8.80 21.97
C ALA A 78 3.33 -9.64 21.03
N MET A 79 2.72 -10.72 21.55
CA MET A 79 1.75 -11.52 20.81
C MET A 79 0.49 -10.73 20.43
N ALA A 80 -0.01 -9.90 21.33
CA ALA A 80 -1.14 -9.02 21.03
C ALA A 80 -0.80 -8.01 19.92
N GLN A 81 0.43 -7.49 19.88
CA GLN A 81 0.90 -6.62 18.81
C GLN A 81 0.98 -7.35 17.47
N LEU A 82 1.54 -8.57 17.45
CA LEU A 82 1.58 -9.42 16.25
C LEU A 82 0.18 -9.84 15.77
N GLY A 83 -0.78 -9.96 16.69
CA GLY A 83 -2.18 -10.19 16.36
C GLY A 83 -2.83 -9.04 15.57
N GLN A 84 -2.31 -7.81 15.69
CA GLN A 84 -2.79 -6.64 14.94
C GLN A 84 -2.31 -6.62 13.48
N LEU A 85 -1.46 -7.57 13.07
CA LEU A 85 -1.04 -7.70 11.68
C LEU A 85 -2.18 -8.15 10.76
N ALA A 86 -3.09 -9.00 11.25
CA ALA A 86 -4.18 -9.58 10.46
C ALA A 86 -5.02 -8.56 9.66
N PRO A 87 -5.54 -7.46 10.24
CA PRO A 87 -6.30 -6.47 9.47
C PRO A 87 -5.47 -5.69 8.44
N LEU A 88 -4.14 -5.71 8.52
CA LEU A 88 -3.25 -4.99 7.61
C LEU A 88 -2.89 -5.81 6.35
N GLU A 89 -3.02 -7.14 6.43
CA GLU A 89 -2.62 -8.08 5.38
C GLU A 89 -3.31 -7.78 4.05
N GLU A 90 -4.64 -7.63 4.05
CA GLU A 90 -5.40 -7.44 2.81
C GLU A 90 -5.06 -6.12 2.12
N SER A 91 -5.02 -5.03 2.88
CA SER A 91 -4.71 -3.70 2.34
C SER A 91 -3.29 -3.64 1.81
N CYS A 92 -2.35 -4.30 2.51
CA CYS A 92 -0.98 -4.37 2.05
C CYS A 92 -0.85 -5.23 0.78
N ALA A 93 -1.48 -6.41 0.77
CA ALA A 93 -1.48 -7.27 -0.40
C ALA A 93 -2.04 -6.55 -1.63
N GLU A 94 -3.13 -5.80 -1.47
CA GLU A 94 -3.75 -5.06 -2.57
C GLU A 94 -2.80 -4.04 -3.21
N VAL A 95 -2.07 -3.23 -2.42
CA VAL A 95 -1.20 -2.19 -3.00
C VAL A 95 0.06 -2.76 -3.64
N LEU A 96 0.61 -3.83 -3.07
CA LEU A 96 1.86 -4.44 -3.53
C LEU A 96 1.69 -5.29 -4.79
N THR A 97 0.47 -5.71 -5.13
CA THR A 97 0.19 -6.54 -6.32
C THR A 97 -0.46 -5.78 -7.48
N ARG A 98 -0.65 -4.46 -7.32
CA ARG A 98 -1.16 -3.63 -8.42
C ARG A 98 -0.25 -3.71 -9.64
N LYS A 99 -0.83 -3.58 -10.83
CA LYS A 99 -0.09 -3.52 -12.10
C LYS A 99 0.95 -2.40 -12.19
N ALA A 100 0.76 -1.33 -11.44
CA ALA A 100 1.77 -0.28 -11.32
C ALA A 100 3.08 -0.79 -10.68
N VAL A 101 2.99 -1.82 -9.85
CA VAL A 101 4.10 -2.50 -9.17
C VAL A 101 4.54 -3.72 -9.97
N ASN A 102 3.60 -4.55 -10.44
CA ASN A 102 3.88 -5.75 -11.23
C ASN A 102 2.99 -5.80 -12.51
N PRO A 103 3.49 -5.29 -13.65
CA PRO A 103 2.69 -5.17 -14.87
C PRO A 103 2.17 -6.50 -15.43
N ASP A 104 2.91 -7.58 -15.17
CA ASP A 104 2.71 -8.89 -15.77
C ASP A 104 1.87 -9.84 -14.89
N SER A 105 1.52 -9.44 -13.66
CA SER A 105 0.74 -10.28 -12.75
C SER A 105 -0.76 -10.23 -13.03
N ASP A 106 -1.42 -11.38 -12.86
CA ASP A 106 -2.84 -11.45 -12.55
C ASP A 106 -3.07 -10.91 -11.14
N GLU A 107 -3.64 -9.70 -11.02
CA GLU A 107 -3.74 -8.96 -9.75
C GLU A 107 -4.50 -9.75 -8.68
N ASP A 108 -5.54 -10.51 -9.05
CA ASP A 108 -6.36 -11.26 -8.10
C ASP A 108 -5.58 -12.47 -7.56
N ALA A 109 -4.91 -13.22 -8.46
CA ALA A 109 -4.08 -14.36 -8.06
C ALA A 109 -2.87 -13.90 -7.23
N ALA A 110 -2.21 -12.81 -7.64
CA ALA A 110 -1.08 -12.24 -6.92
C ALA A 110 -1.52 -11.71 -5.54
N LYS A 111 -2.68 -11.04 -5.43
CA LYS A 111 -3.21 -10.57 -4.15
C LYS A 111 -3.46 -11.73 -3.20
N GLN A 112 -4.09 -12.81 -3.68
CA GLN A 112 -4.36 -13.99 -2.85
C GLN A 112 -3.07 -14.66 -2.38
N GLN A 113 -2.10 -14.81 -3.27
CA GLN A 113 -0.81 -15.39 -2.92
C GLN A 113 -0.08 -14.54 -1.87
N LEU A 114 0.04 -13.23 -2.09
CA LEU A 114 0.76 -12.36 -1.18
C LEU A 114 0.05 -12.25 0.18
N ALA A 115 -1.28 -12.26 0.20
CA ALA A 115 -2.05 -12.33 1.45
C ALA A 115 -1.77 -13.64 2.22
N ALA A 116 -1.66 -14.78 1.52
CA ALA A 116 -1.30 -16.05 2.15
C ALA A 116 0.14 -16.04 2.69
N GLU A 117 1.08 -15.40 1.98
CA GLU A 117 2.47 -15.23 2.42
C GLU A 117 2.56 -14.35 3.68
N LEU A 118 1.82 -13.23 3.71
CA LEU A 118 1.70 -12.37 4.89
C LEU A 118 1.08 -13.11 6.08
N ALA A 119 0.02 -13.87 5.85
CA ALA A 119 -0.61 -14.70 6.89
C ALA A 119 0.36 -15.76 7.43
N ASN A 120 1.16 -16.40 6.58
CA ASN A 120 2.18 -17.37 7.01
C ASN A 120 3.24 -16.71 7.90
N ILE A 121 3.71 -15.51 7.54
CA ILE A 121 4.64 -14.74 8.38
C ILE A 121 4.02 -14.44 9.76
N ARG A 122 2.77 -13.96 9.78
CA ARG A 122 2.05 -13.69 11.03
C ARG A 122 1.88 -14.95 11.88
N GLU A 123 1.46 -16.06 11.28
CA GLU A 123 1.26 -17.33 11.98
C GLU A 123 2.55 -17.91 12.54
N ALA A 124 3.66 -17.81 11.79
CA ALA A 124 4.97 -18.18 12.29
C ALA A 124 5.36 -17.33 13.50
N ALA A 125 5.15 -16.00 13.44
CA ALA A 125 5.44 -15.12 14.56
C ALA A 125 4.58 -15.40 15.80
N LEU A 126 3.28 -15.67 15.62
CA LEU A 126 2.36 -16.01 16.70
C LEU A 126 2.62 -17.40 17.33
N GLY A 127 3.30 -18.29 16.61
CA GLY A 127 3.65 -19.63 17.09
C GLY A 127 4.81 -19.67 18.10
N ILE A 128 5.59 -18.58 18.21
CA ILE A 128 6.86 -18.57 18.96
C ILE A 128 6.63 -18.38 20.47
N GLY A 129 7.11 -19.28 21.31
CA GLY A 129 7.15 -19.07 22.75
C GLY A 129 5.79 -19.23 23.44
N LEU A 130 4.91 -20.06 22.88
CA LEU A 130 3.61 -20.47 23.44
C LEU A 130 3.72 -21.41 24.66
N HIS A 131 4.93 -21.61 25.17
CA HIS A 131 5.21 -22.46 26.32
C HIS A 131 5.96 -21.69 27.42
N GLU A 132 5.88 -22.23 28.63
CA GLU A 132 6.65 -21.72 29.78
C GLU A 132 8.16 -21.96 29.59
N GLY A 133 8.95 -21.04 30.16
CA GLY A 133 10.40 -21.08 30.07
C GLY A 133 10.99 -20.30 28.89
N ALA A 134 12.31 -20.43 28.71
CA ALA A 134 13.06 -19.78 27.62
C ALA A 134 12.65 -20.33 26.26
N LEU A 135 12.77 -19.52 25.21
CA LEU A 135 12.55 -19.96 23.83
C LEU A 135 13.50 -21.11 23.49
N SER A 136 12.98 -22.12 22.83
CA SER A 136 13.78 -23.21 22.26
C SER A 136 14.73 -22.70 21.17
N ASP A 137 15.77 -23.47 20.85
CA ASP A 137 16.75 -23.09 19.81
C ASP A 137 16.08 -22.88 18.44
N ASP A 138 15.08 -23.71 18.11
CA ASP A 138 14.31 -23.61 16.86
C ASP A 138 13.47 -22.32 16.82
N GLU A 139 12.82 -21.97 17.93
CA GLU A 139 12.04 -20.73 18.05
C GLU A 139 12.94 -19.48 17.99
N GLN A 140 14.13 -19.53 18.59
CA GLN A 140 15.10 -18.45 18.49
C GLN A 140 15.58 -18.27 17.04
N ALA A 141 15.81 -19.36 16.31
CA ALA A 141 16.18 -19.31 14.89
C ALA A 141 15.05 -18.70 14.04
N GLN A 142 13.80 -19.13 14.25
CA GLN A 142 12.63 -18.56 13.55
C GLN A 142 12.44 -17.08 13.89
N LEU A 143 12.61 -16.70 15.16
CA LEU A 143 12.51 -15.32 15.61
C LEU A 143 13.58 -14.44 14.96
N ALA A 144 14.82 -14.94 14.85
CA ALA A 144 15.91 -14.22 14.19
C ALA A 144 15.61 -13.98 12.69
N VAL A 145 15.03 -14.97 12.00
CA VAL A 145 14.59 -14.82 10.60
C VAL A 145 13.49 -13.75 10.49
N LEU A 146 12.51 -13.78 11.38
CA LEU A 146 11.42 -12.80 11.41
C LEU A 146 11.90 -11.39 11.75
N GLN A 147 12.85 -11.23 12.68
CA GLN A 147 13.43 -9.94 13.04
C GLN A 147 14.20 -9.33 11.86
N ALA A 148 15.09 -10.11 11.24
CA ALA A 148 15.85 -9.65 10.08
C ALA A 148 14.92 -9.30 8.91
N GLY A 149 13.96 -10.19 8.61
CA GLY A 149 12.98 -9.95 7.55
C GLY A 149 12.08 -8.75 7.82
N GLY A 150 11.60 -8.58 9.06
CA GLY A 150 10.76 -7.46 9.48
C GLY A 150 11.49 -6.12 9.39
N ALA A 151 12.74 -6.05 9.83
CA ALA A 151 13.58 -4.86 9.72
C ALA A 151 13.84 -4.48 8.25
N GLU A 152 14.21 -5.45 7.41
CA GLU A 152 14.43 -5.19 5.98
C GLU A 152 13.15 -4.72 5.27
N LEU A 153 11.99 -5.32 5.58
CA LEU A 153 10.70 -4.88 5.05
C LEU A 153 10.36 -3.46 5.49
N ALA A 154 10.61 -3.14 6.75
CA ALA A 154 10.39 -1.79 7.28
C ALA A 154 11.27 -0.78 6.56
N ASP A 155 12.55 -1.08 6.36
CA ASP A 155 13.48 -0.21 5.64
C ASP A 155 13.05 0.02 4.18
N MET A 156 12.69 -1.05 3.46
CA MET A 156 12.22 -0.97 2.07
C MET A 156 10.95 -0.12 1.94
N LEU A 157 9.95 -0.38 2.80
CA LEU A 157 8.67 0.32 2.74
C LEU A 157 8.76 1.76 3.24
N ASN A 158 9.67 2.05 4.18
CA ASN A 158 9.88 3.42 4.66
C ASN A 158 10.79 4.25 3.73
N ALA A 159 11.40 3.65 2.71
CA ALA A 159 12.13 4.39 1.68
C ALA A 159 11.21 5.35 0.90
N TYR A 160 9.91 5.04 0.81
CA TYR A 160 8.90 5.95 0.28
C TYR A 160 8.12 6.62 1.40
N VAL A 161 8.05 7.95 1.37
CA VAL A 161 7.26 8.74 2.33
C VAL A 161 5.83 8.87 1.83
N VAL A 162 4.89 8.24 2.54
CA VAL A 162 3.46 8.31 2.20
C VAL A 162 2.98 9.76 2.19
N PRO A 163 2.35 10.23 1.11
CA PRO A 163 1.89 11.61 1.01
C PRO A 163 0.72 11.89 1.96
N THR A 164 0.58 13.14 2.37
CA THR A 164 -0.50 13.61 3.26
C THR A 164 -1.30 14.78 2.66
N ALA A 165 -1.03 15.15 1.40
CA ALA A 165 -1.59 16.33 0.75
C ALA A 165 -2.05 16.03 -0.69
N GLY A 166 -3.10 16.74 -1.14
CA GLY A 166 -3.78 16.53 -2.42
C GLY A 166 -2.88 16.47 -3.65
N ASP A 167 -1.91 17.40 -3.76
CA ASP A 167 -1.00 17.45 -4.90
C ASP A 167 -0.08 16.22 -4.98
N ARG A 168 0.34 15.72 -3.81
CA ARG A 168 1.20 14.54 -3.71
C ARG A 168 0.41 13.23 -3.87
N TYR A 169 -0.86 13.19 -3.48
CA TYR A 169 -1.75 12.07 -3.81
C TYR A 169 -1.88 11.89 -5.32
N ARG A 170 -2.04 13.00 -6.06
CA ARG A 170 -2.10 12.94 -7.53
C ARG A 170 -0.80 12.42 -8.13
N GLN A 171 0.36 12.78 -7.57
CA GLN A 171 1.67 12.24 -7.99
C GLN A 171 1.76 10.73 -7.72
N MET A 172 1.32 10.28 -6.54
CA MET A 172 1.28 8.84 -6.21
C MET A 172 0.37 8.07 -7.17
N ALA A 173 -0.79 8.63 -7.53
CA ALA A 173 -1.71 8.03 -8.49
C ALA A 173 -1.17 8.02 -9.93
N ALA A 174 -0.35 9.00 -10.31
CA ALA A 174 0.32 9.05 -11.61
C ALA A 174 1.50 8.06 -11.70
N GLY A 175 2.21 7.87 -10.57
CA GLY A 175 3.17 6.80 -10.31
C GLY A 175 4.57 6.98 -10.93
N VAL A 176 5.61 6.72 -10.12
CA VAL A 176 6.75 5.78 -10.36
C VAL A 176 7.53 5.57 -9.05
N GLU A 177 7.59 6.57 -8.18
CA GLU A 177 8.51 6.57 -7.02
C GLU A 177 8.22 5.50 -5.96
N TRP A 178 6.94 5.20 -5.72
CA TRP A 178 6.53 4.23 -4.69
C TRP A 178 6.51 2.78 -5.19
N THR A 179 6.50 2.57 -6.51
CA THR A 179 6.28 1.24 -7.09
C THR A 179 7.52 0.36 -7.01
N GLN A 180 8.71 0.94 -7.09
CA GLN A 180 9.96 0.22 -6.88
C GLN A 180 10.06 -0.36 -5.45
N PRO A 181 10.00 0.44 -4.37
CA PRO A 181 10.05 -0.12 -3.01
C PRO A 181 8.89 -1.06 -2.72
N ALA A 182 7.70 -0.85 -3.32
CA ALA A 182 6.59 -1.81 -3.24
C ALA A 182 6.95 -3.18 -3.86
N GLY A 183 7.55 -3.18 -5.05
CA GLY A 183 7.93 -4.41 -5.74
C GLY A 183 9.04 -5.17 -5.00
N GLU A 184 10.03 -4.45 -4.48
CA GLU A 184 11.09 -5.00 -3.64
C GLU A 184 10.52 -5.62 -2.35
N ALA A 185 9.59 -4.93 -1.68
CA ALA A 185 8.90 -5.43 -0.49
C ALA A 185 8.07 -6.69 -0.78
N ALA A 186 7.33 -6.72 -1.90
CA ALA A 186 6.55 -7.90 -2.31
C ALA A 186 7.45 -9.13 -2.52
N ALA A 187 8.58 -8.96 -3.22
CA ALA A 187 9.55 -10.04 -3.41
C ALA A 187 10.16 -10.48 -2.07
N ARG A 188 10.41 -9.55 -1.15
CA ARG A 188 10.96 -9.86 0.17
C ARG A 188 9.98 -10.62 1.05
N ILE A 189 8.68 -10.27 1.01
CA ILE A 189 7.62 -11.03 1.69
C ILE A 189 7.61 -12.49 1.23
N ALA A 190 7.64 -12.73 -0.09
CA ALA A 190 7.67 -14.08 -0.64
C ALA A 190 8.89 -14.88 -0.17
N GLN A 191 10.08 -14.25 -0.16
CA GLN A 191 11.31 -14.87 0.35
C GLN A 191 11.23 -15.20 1.84
N LEU A 192 10.70 -14.28 2.65
CA LEU A 192 10.55 -14.46 4.08
C LEU A 192 9.56 -15.59 4.39
N ALA A 193 8.39 -15.58 3.74
CA ALA A 193 7.39 -16.65 3.86
C ALA A 193 7.95 -18.01 3.43
N GLY A 194 8.75 -18.06 2.36
CA GLY A 194 9.44 -19.26 1.91
C GLY A 194 10.47 -19.78 2.92
N ALA A 195 11.27 -18.90 3.54
CA ALA A 195 12.24 -19.26 4.57
C ALA A 195 11.57 -19.85 5.82
N LEU A 196 10.38 -19.36 6.17
CA LEU A 196 9.59 -19.88 7.30
C LEU A 196 8.86 -21.19 6.95
N GLY A 197 8.46 -21.38 5.69
CA GLY A 197 7.80 -22.58 5.20
C GLY A 197 8.73 -23.79 4.97
N ALA A 198 10.02 -23.56 4.71
CA ALA A 198 11.01 -24.61 4.45
C ALA A 198 11.41 -25.44 5.69
N GLY A 199 10.93 -25.08 6.88
CA GLY A 199 11.18 -25.76 8.16
C GLY A 199 10.08 -26.74 8.61
N LYS A 200 9.07 -27.03 7.77
CA LYS A 200 8.03 -28.04 8.03
C LYS A 200 8.28 -29.33 7.25
#